data_AF-A0A7C2SFT4-F1
#
_entry.id   AF-A0A7C2SFT4-F1
#
_cell.length_a   1.000
_cell.length_b   1.000
_cell.length_c   1.000
_cell.angle_alpha   90.00
_cell.angle_beta   90.00
_cell.angle_gamma   90.00
#
_symmetry.space_group_name_H-M   'P 1'
#
loop_
_entity.id
_entity.type
_entity.pdbx_description
1 polymer ?
#
loop_
_entity_poly.entity_id
_entity_poly.type
_entity_poly.pdbx_seq_one_letter_code
_entity_poly.pdbx_strand_id
1 'polypeptide(L)'
;MMRNIKGGLLEYSVAKPIHDPWDAVDLFMRELSPCPLECEYVDIDESLGRILCEDIVSSTPLPQFPRSLVDGYAVIYSDIAGASASNPARLRIAGRIAIGEDASQIRIHRGSCYIVDTGSFVPPNADLVIPFENASREGDAVIITKTPPRGANIAYPGSDMPQGAIIAKRGWAIDGIIVSAISSLGIRHVRVYRKPKACVASTGNELVEPGESLAPGRMYESNSRAISSILRSVGFNIYRIGILRDAEDDIERAITESLERCDIIIISGGTSAGVEDYLYRVIEKKGRIITRGIRYKPGKPLTLGVVGGKPIIGLPGNPVSVIMLLKTILSGLLRRAACEDPGFAAPQQGVARLLRRVKPAEGRITHVPSILVRGSSRLYIIPWVSESYMVSRIAFADVYIEIPYTSRGFEVGEEIVYKSLRNSPRAWILEAGEILRGSGIGDGVLRIYTPRSEAIKWLEMGAASRVYICRGIDIESRKAEIEILPGGYKAEVDVEIYMRSDAERIPSYPGDTCYHEALQKIIDGEKRSRTAEIPVETPDQALDMFRLGFLDMAIDVIDFEKILRFSSQGSS
;
A
#
# COMPACT_ATOMS: atom_id res chain seq x y z
N MET A 1 -30.97 38.94 -9.42
CA MET A 1 -30.07 40.01 -9.89
C MET A 1 -29.14 39.41 -10.94
N MET A 2 -29.52 39.48 -12.22
CA MET A 2 -28.74 38.93 -13.34
C MET A 2 -27.41 39.70 -13.46
N ARG A 3 -26.28 39.02 -13.25
CA ARG A 3 -24.96 39.60 -13.54
C ARG A 3 -24.75 39.59 -15.05
N ASN A 4 -24.56 40.79 -15.61
CA ASN A 4 -24.10 41.04 -16.97
C ASN A 4 -22.79 40.27 -17.23
N ILE A 5 -22.85 39.23 -18.06
CA ILE A 5 -21.67 38.57 -18.61
C ILE A 5 -21.19 39.43 -19.77
N LYS A 6 -20.23 40.33 -19.51
CA LYS A 6 -19.44 40.95 -20.59
C LYS A 6 -18.56 39.86 -21.20
N GLY A 7 -18.74 39.61 -22.50
CA GLY A 7 -18.05 38.59 -23.27
C GLY A 7 -16.56 38.85 -23.45
N GLY A 8 -15.76 38.47 -22.46
CA GLY A 8 -14.39 38.03 -22.66
C GLY A 8 -14.38 36.50 -22.65
N LEU A 9 -13.85 35.86 -23.70
CA LEU A 9 -13.56 34.44 -23.67
C LEU A 9 -12.66 34.16 -22.45
N LEU A 10 -13.16 33.36 -21.52
CA LEU A 10 -12.42 32.87 -20.36
C LEU A 10 -11.23 32.04 -20.88
N GLU A 11 -10.03 32.61 -20.87
CA GLU A 11 -8.82 31.90 -21.28
C GLU A 11 -8.43 30.86 -20.22
N TYR A 12 -8.47 29.59 -20.60
CA TYR A 12 -8.01 28.48 -19.78
C TYR A 12 -6.48 28.50 -19.73
N SER A 13 -5.90 28.67 -18.55
CA SER A 13 -4.45 28.66 -18.37
C SER A 13 -3.94 27.22 -18.35
N VAL A 14 -3.44 26.74 -19.49
CA VAL A 14 -2.85 25.39 -19.61
C VAL A 14 -1.34 25.54 -19.80
N ALA A 15 -0.58 25.48 -18.70
CA ALA A 15 0.86 25.30 -18.79
C ALA A 15 1.19 23.99 -19.54
N LYS A 16 2.23 23.98 -20.37
CA LYS A 16 2.70 22.75 -21.03
C LYS A 16 3.20 21.78 -19.94
N PRO A 17 2.54 20.62 -19.74
CA PRO A 17 2.87 19.74 -18.63
C PRO A 17 4.24 19.09 -18.84
N ILE A 18 5.01 18.93 -17.76
CA ILE A 18 6.25 18.15 -17.77
C ILE A 18 5.94 16.70 -18.16
N HIS A 19 6.83 16.11 -18.94
CA HIS A 19 6.62 14.79 -19.54
C HIS A 19 6.60 13.66 -18.52
N ASP A 20 7.52 13.64 -17.56
CA ASP A 20 7.60 12.59 -16.54
C ASP A 20 7.31 13.17 -15.13
N PRO A 21 6.43 12.53 -14.32
CA PRO A 21 6.17 12.95 -12.95
C PRO A 21 7.41 12.88 -12.04
N TRP A 22 8.35 11.97 -12.30
CA TRP A 22 9.59 11.87 -11.52
C TRP A 22 10.54 13.01 -11.85
N ASP A 23 10.66 13.39 -13.13
CA ASP A 23 11.42 14.58 -13.54
C ASP A 23 10.89 15.85 -12.86
N ALA A 24 9.56 15.98 -12.74
CA ALA A 24 8.93 17.09 -12.05
C ALA A 24 9.27 17.13 -10.56
N VAL A 25 9.32 15.98 -9.89
CA VAL A 25 9.73 15.88 -8.48
C VAL A 25 11.21 16.16 -8.34
N ASP A 26 12.07 15.62 -9.19
CA ASP A 26 13.52 15.82 -9.15
C ASP A 26 13.88 17.29 -9.39
N LEU A 27 13.26 17.94 -10.37
CA LEU A 27 13.39 19.37 -10.60
C LEU A 27 12.95 20.16 -9.37
N PHE A 28 11.78 19.83 -8.81
CA PHE A 28 11.28 20.49 -7.61
C PHE A 28 12.24 20.34 -6.42
N MET A 29 12.81 19.16 -6.21
CA MET A 29 13.75 18.92 -5.12
C MET A 29 15.08 19.68 -5.30
N ARG A 30 15.57 19.81 -6.54
CA ARG A 30 16.79 20.60 -6.85
C ARG A 30 16.62 22.09 -6.56
N GLU A 31 15.41 22.60 -6.74
CA GLU A 31 15.08 24.01 -6.54
C GLU A 31 14.82 24.38 -5.06
N LEU A 32 14.76 23.37 -4.18
CA LEU A 32 14.62 23.56 -2.75
C LEU A 32 16.00 23.57 -2.10
N SER A 33 16.29 24.63 -1.33
CA SER A 33 17.49 24.65 -0.50
C SER A 33 17.46 23.48 0.51
N PRO A 34 18.62 22.86 0.79
CA PRO A 34 18.74 21.91 1.89
C PRO A 34 18.23 22.57 3.17
N CYS A 35 17.32 21.91 3.85
CA CYS A 35 16.81 22.36 5.14
C CYS A 35 17.18 21.27 6.13
N PRO A 36 18.41 21.30 6.67
CA PRO A 36 18.75 20.42 7.77
C PRO A 36 17.81 20.78 8.90
N LEU A 37 16.84 19.91 9.14
CA LEU A 37 16.01 20.00 10.31
C LEU A 37 16.95 19.93 11.52
N GLU A 38 16.57 20.59 12.60
CA GLU A 38 17.35 20.52 13.83
C GLU A 38 17.41 19.07 14.32
N CYS A 39 18.55 18.68 14.88
CA CYS A 39 18.73 17.36 15.46
C CYS A 39 18.28 17.38 16.93
N GLU A 40 17.67 16.30 17.38
CA GLU A 40 17.29 16.08 18.77
C GLU A 40 17.68 14.67 19.23
N TYR A 41 17.92 14.50 20.52
CA TYR A 41 18.07 13.18 21.12
C TYR A 41 16.69 12.62 21.47
N VAL A 42 16.48 11.36 21.13
CA VAL A 42 15.30 10.59 21.55
C VAL A 42 15.74 9.30 22.22
N ASP A 43 14.93 8.79 23.13
CA ASP A 43 15.10 7.43 23.64
C ASP A 43 14.91 6.44 22.48
N ILE A 44 15.65 5.33 22.49
CA ILE A 44 15.62 4.33 21.42
C ILE A 44 14.23 3.76 21.19
N ASP A 45 13.38 3.70 22.22
CA ASP A 45 12.00 3.24 22.12
C ASP A 45 11.10 4.21 21.33
N GLU A 46 11.49 5.49 21.26
CA GLU A 46 10.81 6.55 20.50
C GLU A 46 11.44 6.81 19.12
N SER A 47 12.49 6.05 18.78
CA SER A 47 13.30 6.26 17.59
C SER A 47 12.73 5.63 16.32
N LEU A 48 11.77 4.70 16.44
CA LEU A 48 11.18 4.00 15.30
C LEU A 48 10.55 4.99 14.28
N GLY A 49 10.95 4.85 13.01
CA GLY A 49 10.51 5.72 11.91
C GLY A 49 11.13 7.12 11.92
N ARG A 50 12.02 7.44 12.86
CA ARG A 50 12.83 8.67 12.84
C ARG A 50 14.00 8.51 11.87
N ILE A 51 14.57 9.63 11.46
CA ILE A 51 15.73 9.65 10.56
C ILE A 51 16.99 10.01 11.34
N LEU A 52 18.05 9.22 11.21
CA LEU A 52 19.34 9.48 11.85
C LEU A 52 19.97 10.78 11.34
N CYS A 53 20.47 11.60 12.26
CA CYS A 53 21.16 12.84 11.89
C CYS A 53 22.68 12.71 11.85
N GLU A 54 23.23 11.59 12.29
CA GLU A 54 24.66 11.26 12.30
C GLU A 54 24.84 9.75 12.10
N ASP A 55 26.04 9.35 11.68
CA ASP A 55 26.41 7.94 11.62
C ASP A 55 26.49 7.36 13.03
N ILE A 56 25.98 6.13 13.20
CA ILE A 56 26.16 5.36 14.42
C ILE A 56 27.37 4.46 14.24
N VAL A 57 28.40 4.73 15.05
CA VAL A 57 29.67 4.03 15.04
C VAL A 57 29.77 3.12 16.26
N SER A 58 30.22 1.88 16.04
CA SER A 58 30.43 0.90 17.10
C SER A 58 31.55 1.33 18.03
N SER A 59 31.24 1.68 19.28
CA SER A 59 32.23 2.05 20.30
C SER A 59 32.99 0.84 20.86
N THR A 60 32.40 -0.35 20.77
CA THR A 60 32.95 -1.64 21.21
C THR A 60 32.95 -2.65 20.06
N PRO A 61 33.83 -3.66 20.08
CA PRO A 61 33.68 -4.79 19.16
C PRO A 61 32.47 -5.67 19.56
N LEU A 62 31.85 -6.32 18.59
CA LEU A 62 30.87 -7.39 18.81
C LEU A 62 31.40 -8.72 18.24
N PRO A 63 31.35 -9.82 19.02
CA PRO A 63 31.16 -9.81 20.49
C PRO A 63 32.27 -9.01 21.21
N GLN A 64 32.06 -8.65 22.48
CA GLN A 64 33.05 -7.87 23.25
C GLN A 64 34.18 -8.74 23.85
N PHE A 65 33.91 -10.03 24.02
CA PHE A 65 34.82 -11.04 24.57
C PHE A 65 34.68 -12.34 23.75
N PRO A 66 35.69 -13.24 23.78
CA PRO A 66 35.57 -14.52 23.10
C PRO A 66 34.43 -15.33 23.73
N ARG A 67 33.47 -15.77 22.91
CA ARG A 67 32.32 -16.56 23.36
C ARG A 67 32.17 -17.86 22.60
N SER A 68 31.62 -18.86 23.26
CA SER A 68 31.37 -20.15 22.63
C SER A 68 30.25 -20.05 21.60
N LEU A 69 30.41 -20.70 20.45
CA LEU A 69 29.36 -20.86 19.43
C LEU A 69 28.49 -22.10 19.65
N VAL A 70 28.88 -22.97 20.59
CA VAL A 70 28.24 -24.27 20.87
C VAL A 70 28.25 -24.57 22.36
N ASP A 71 27.41 -25.51 22.80
CA ASP A 71 27.53 -26.11 24.12
C ASP A 71 28.63 -27.17 24.09
N GLY A 72 29.62 -27.08 24.97
CA GLY A 72 30.83 -27.88 24.80
C GLY A 72 31.89 -27.76 25.89
N TYR A 73 33.10 -28.17 25.52
CA TYR A 73 34.29 -28.14 26.36
C TYR A 73 35.30 -27.18 25.78
N ALA A 74 35.60 -26.09 26.50
CA ALA A 74 36.73 -25.21 26.17
C ALA A 74 38.04 -25.92 26.52
N VAL A 75 38.95 -26.03 25.56
CA VAL A 75 40.19 -26.81 25.68
C VAL A 75 41.40 -26.06 25.14
N ILE A 76 42.60 -26.46 25.59
CA ILE A 76 43.87 -26.09 24.97
C ILE A 76 44.14 -27.06 23.83
N TYR A 77 44.45 -26.55 22.62
CA TYR A 77 44.60 -27.38 21.43
C TYR A 77 45.69 -28.45 21.58
N SER A 78 46.80 -28.10 22.25
CA SER A 78 47.93 -29.03 22.44
C SER A 78 47.60 -30.26 23.27
N ASP A 79 46.58 -30.20 24.13
CA ASP A 79 46.20 -31.34 24.99
C ASP A 79 45.36 -32.38 24.24
N ILE A 80 44.86 -32.03 23.05
CA ILE A 80 44.08 -32.91 22.18
C ILE A 80 44.73 -33.11 20.81
N ALA A 81 45.90 -32.52 20.58
CA ALA A 81 46.57 -32.59 19.28
C ALA A 81 46.90 -34.05 18.95
N GLY A 82 46.37 -34.55 17.82
CA GLY A 82 46.54 -35.93 17.40
C GLY A 82 45.54 -36.91 18.03
N ALA A 83 44.51 -36.42 18.72
CA ALA A 83 43.42 -37.25 19.22
C ALA A 83 42.67 -37.91 18.04
N SER A 84 42.53 -39.23 18.13
CA SER A 84 41.88 -40.09 17.15
C SER A 84 41.07 -41.18 17.86
N ALA A 85 40.26 -41.95 17.12
CA ALA A 85 39.54 -43.09 17.70
C ALA A 85 40.49 -44.16 18.29
N SER A 86 41.68 -44.33 17.73
CA SER A 86 42.70 -45.26 18.22
C SER A 86 43.60 -44.67 19.30
N ASN A 87 43.64 -43.35 19.46
CA ASN A 87 44.41 -42.64 20.48
C ASN A 87 43.59 -41.45 21.02
N PRO A 88 42.57 -41.71 21.85
CA PRO A 88 41.69 -40.67 22.35
C PRO A 88 42.39 -39.77 23.38
N ALA A 89 42.13 -38.48 23.32
CA ALA A 89 42.56 -37.56 24.38
C ALA A 89 41.56 -37.58 25.55
N ARG A 90 42.08 -37.59 26.78
CA ARG A 90 41.30 -37.55 28.02
C ARG A 90 41.63 -36.28 28.79
N LEU A 91 40.63 -35.43 29.04
CA LEU A 91 40.79 -34.19 29.81
C LEU A 91 39.90 -34.20 31.06
N ARG A 92 40.41 -33.71 32.19
CA ARG A 92 39.61 -33.54 33.41
C ARG A 92 38.75 -32.28 33.32
N ILE A 93 37.47 -32.39 33.66
CA ILE A 93 36.55 -31.25 33.77
C ILE A 93 36.89 -30.48 35.05
N ALA A 94 37.46 -29.28 34.90
CA ALA A 94 37.87 -28.43 36.01
C ALA A 94 36.72 -27.59 36.59
N GLY A 95 35.68 -27.33 35.79
CA GLY A 95 34.52 -26.55 36.18
C GLY A 95 33.59 -26.28 34.99
N ARG A 96 32.61 -25.41 35.22
CA ARG A 96 31.69 -24.87 34.21
C ARG A 96 31.76 -23.34 34.27
N ILE A 97 31.68 -22.71 33.11
CA ILE A 97 31.52 -21.26 32.95
C ILE A 97 30.13 -21.06 32.38
N ALA A 98 29.23 -20.49 33.17
CA ALA A 98 27.86 -20.22 32.77
C ALA A 98 27.76 -18.92 31.94
N ILE A 99 26.66 -18.76 31.21
CA ILE A 99 26.35 -17.52 30.50
C ILE A 99 26.27 -16.37 31.51
N GLY A 100 26.99 -15.29 31.23
CA GLY A 100 27.06 -14.09 32.07
C GLY A 100 28.17 -14.11 33.13
N GLU A 101 28.90 -15.22 33.29
CA GLU A 101 30.07 -15.28 34.16
C GLU A 101 31.31 -14.70 33.48
N ASP A 102 32.09 -13.89 34.21
CA ASP A 102 33.39 -13.41 33.74
C ASP A 102 34.44 -14.52 33.87
N ALA A 103 35.06 -14.90 32.76
CA ALA A 103 36.15 -15.86 32.71
C ALA A 103 37.49 -15.24 32.28
N SER A 104 37.61 -13.91 32.31
CA SER A 104 38.82 -13.18 31.91
C SER A 104 40.07 -13.60 32.70
N GLN A 105 39.90 -13.98 33.97
CA GLN A 105 40.97 -14.45 34.85
C GLN A 105 41.09 -15.97 34.94
N ILE A 106 40.12 -16.72 34.40
CA ILE A 106 40.18 -18.18 34.40
C ILE A 106 41.29 -18.63 33.44
N ARG A 107 42.09 -19.60 33.87
CA ARG A 107 43.10 -20.26 33.04
C ARG A 107 42.86 -21.76 33.05
N ILE A 108 42.76 -22.33 31.86
CA ILE A 108 42.70 -23.78 31.68
C ILE A 108 44.08 -24.35 32.00
N HIS A 109 44.18 -25.33 32.90
CA HIS A 109 45.42 -26.04 33.16
C HIS A 109 45.59 -27.18 32.15
N ARG A 110 46.83 -27.56 31.83
CA ARG A 110 47.07 -28.68 30.92
C ARG A 110 46.39 -29.96 31.40
N GLY A 111 45.82 -30.72 30.46
CA GLY A 111 45.06 -31.94 30.74
C GLY A 111 43.69 -31.69 31.35
N SER A 112 43.18 -30.45 31.30
CA SER A 112 41.86 -30.10 31.81
C SER A 112 41.04 -29.28 30.81
N CYS A 113 39.75 -29.19 31.05
CA CYS A 113 38.80 -28.41 30.26
C CYS A 113 37.76 -27.73 31.17
N TYR A 114 37.04 -26.75 30.62
CA TYR A 114 35.86 -26.18 31.25
C TYR A 114 34.64 -26.45 30.39
N ILE A 115 33.52 -26.78 31.02
CA ILE A 115 32.22 -26.81 30.35
C ILE A 115 31.82 -25.36 30.04
N VAL A 116 31.42 -25.09 28.81
CA VAL A 116 30.91 -23.79 28.37
C VAL A 116 29.59 -24.01 27.65
N ASP A 117 28.61 -23.14 27.91
CA ASP A 117 27.36 -23.09 27.14
C ASP A 117 27.51 -22.11 25.97
N THR A 118 26.63 -22.20 24.99
CA THR A 118 26.57 -21.30 23.83
C THR A 118 26.42 -19.85 24.31
N GLY A 119 27.36 -19.00 23.93
CA GLY A 119 27.43 -17.60 24.38
C GLY A 119 28.18 -17.36 25.68
N SER A 120 28.63 -18.40 26.38
CA SER A 120 29.47 -18.25 27.57
C SER A 120 30.85 -17.73 27.20
N PHE A 121 31.48 -17.03 28.15
CA PHE A 121 32.85 -16.54 28.03
C PHE A 121 33.81 -17.73 27.86
N VAL A 122 34.66 -17.69 26.84
CA VAL A 122 35.71 -18.68 26.62
C VAL A 122 37.01 -18.18 27.25
N PRO A 123 37.64 -18.93 28.18
CA PRO A 123 38.87 -18.49 28.84
C PRO A 123 39.96 -18.05 27.84
N PRO A 124 40.75 -16.99 28.13
CA PRO A 124 41.70 -16.43 27.16
C PRO A 124 42.76 -17.40 26.61
N ASN A 125 43.04 -18.49 27.33
CA ASN A 125 44.01 -19.51 26.91
C ASN A 125 43.36 -20.76 26.30
N ALA A 126 42.04 -20.78 26.11
CA ALA A 126 41.37 -21.82 25.34
C ALA A 126 41.58 -21.56 23.84
N ASP A 127 41.84 -22.61 23.08
CA ASP A 127 42.09 -22.50 21.64
C ASP A 127 40.87 -22.86 20.80
N LEU A 128 39.92 -23.62 21.35
CA LEU A 128 38.71 -24.09 20.68
C LEU A 128 37.69 -24.61 21.70
N VAL A 129 36.45 -24.79 21.25
CA VAL A 129 35.40 -25.48 21.99
C VAL A 129 35.00 -26.76 21.26
N ILE A 130 35.00 -27.89 21.97
CA ILE A 130 34.53 -29.18 21.46
C ILE A 130 33.05 -29.32 21.79
N PRO A 131 32.14 -29.44 20.79
CA PRO A 131 30.72 -29.63 21.06
C PRO A 131 30.47 -30.91 21.87
N PHE A 132 29.46 -30.92 22.72
CA PHE A 132 29.12 -32.10 23.53
C PHE A 132 28.90 -33.35 22.69
N GLU A 133 28.26 -33.23 21.53
CA GLU A 133 28.00 -34.32 20.60
C GLU A 133 29.28 -34.94 20.00
N ASN A 134 30.41 -34.23 20.07
CA ASN A 134 31.70 -34.67 19.55
C ASN A 134 32.64 -35.20 20.63
N ALA A 135 32.15 -35.41 21.85
CA ALA A 135 32.95 -35.90 22.96
C ALA A 135 32.13 -36.79 23.91
N SER A 136 32.77 -37.80 24.50
CA SER A 136 32.13 -38.71 25.45
C SER A 136 32.51 -38.34 26.87
N ARG A 137 31.53 -38.13 27.75
CA ARG A 137 31.78 -37.85 29.16
C ARG A 137 31.89 -39.14 29.97
N GLU A 138 32.94 -39.27 30.76
CA GLU A 138 33.18 -40.37 31.69
C GLU A 138 33.48 -39.81 33.08
N GLY A 139 32.46 -39.70 33.93
CA GLY A 139 32.59 -39.12 35.27
C GLY A 139 33.02 -37.65 35.24
N ASP A 140 34.22 -37.37 35.76
CA ASP A 140 34.87 -36.06 35.79
C ASP A 140 35.81 -35.82 34.59
N ALA A 141 35.83 -36.72 33.60
CA ALA A 141 36.65 -36.58 32.41
C ALA A 141 35.81 -36.53 31.12
N VAL A 142 36.39 -35.93 30.09
CA VAL A 142 35.88 -35.94 28.72
C VAL A 142 36.88 -36.64 27.80
N ILE A 143 36.34 -37.50 26.93
CA ILE A 143 37.07 -38.26 25.93
C ILE A 143 36.82 -37.66 24.55
N ILE A 144 37.90 -37.31 23.86
CA ILE A 144 37.86 -36.67 22.54
C ILE A 144 38.56 -37.61 21.56
N THR A 145 37.83 -38.04 20.52
CA THR A 145 38.28 -39.03 19.53
C THR A 145 38.55 -38.42 18.15
N LYS A 146 38.35 -37.10 18.01
CA LYS A 146 38.61 -36.35 16.79
C LYS A 146 39.06 -34.94 17.15
N THR A 147 40.14 -34.48 16.54
CA THR A 147 40.68 -33.12 16.74
C THR A 147 40.05 -32.13 15.75
N PRO A 148 39.25 -31.13 16.17
CA PRO A 148 38.79 -30.06 15.28
C PRO A 148 39.93 -29.08 14.96
N PRO A 149 39.77 -28.20 13.95
CA PRO A 149 40.71 -27.12 13.69
C PRO A 149 40.88 -26.20 14.92
N ARG A 150 42.07 -25.64 15.09
CA ARG A 150 42.33 -24.59 16.08
C ARG A 150 41.41 -23.38 15.81
N GLY A 151 40.85 -22.79 16.85
CA GLY A 151 39.89 -21.69 16.76
C GLY A 151 38.45 -22.11 16.50
N ALA A 152 38.17 -23.41 16.36
CA ALA A 152 36.81 -23.89 16.11
C ALA A 152 35.85 -23.51 17.24
N ASN A 153 34.63 -23.13 16.84
CA ASN A 153 33.49 -22.87 17.73
C ASN A 153 33.70 -21.72 18.73
N ILE A 154 34.57 -20.76 18.40
CA ILE A 154 34.76 -19.52 19.17
C ILE A 154 34.41 -18.34 18.26
N ALA A 155 33.53 -17.46 18.72
CA ALA A 155 33.38 -16.12 18.16
C ALA A 155 34.34 -15.18 18.89
N TYR A 156 35.32 -14.64 18.17
CA TYR A 156 36.33 -13.75 18.74
C TYR A 156 35.83 -12.31 18.80
N PRO A 157 36.38 -11.47 19.69
CA PRO A 157 36.00 -10.07 19.74
C PRO A 157 36.10 -9.40 18.38
N GLY A 158 35.01 -8.79 17.94
CA GLY A 158 34.94 -8.04 16.69
C GLY A 158 34.73 -8.89 15.43
N SER A 159 34.52 -10.20 15.56
CA SER A 159 34.25 -11.09 14.41
C SER A 159 32.87 -10.85 13.77
N ASP A 160 31.94 -10.24 14.50
CA ASP A 160 30.64 -9.77 13.97
C ASP A 160 30.76 -8.30 13.54
N MET A 161 31.17 -7.43 14.47
CA MET A 161 31.38 -6.01 14.20
C MET A 161 32.66 -5.51 14.85
N PRO A 162 33.66 -5.01 14.09
CA PRO A 162 34.84 -4.43 14.70
C PRO A 162 34.52 -3.07 15.34
N GLN A 163 35.30 -2.70 16.34
CA GLN A 163 35.25 -1.35 16.90
C GLN A 163 35.52 -0.32 15.79
N GLY A 164 34.76 0.77 15.79
CA GLY A 164 34.87 1.85 14.81
C GLY A 164 34.08 1.63 13.51
N ALA A 165 33.42 0.48 13.33
CA ALA A 165 32.57 0.26 12.17
C ALA A 165 31.26 1.06 12.25
N ILE A 166 30.77 1.51 11.10
CA ILE A 166 29.48 2.20 10.96
C ILE A 166 28.37 1.14 10.90
N ILE A 167 27.43 1.18 11.85
CA ILE A 167 26.30 0.25 11.93
C ILE A 167 25.08 0.80 11.19
N ALA A 168 24.84 2.10 11.34
CA ALA A 168 23.77 2.80 10.65
C ALA A 168 24.27 4.15 10.20
N LYS A 169 23.92 4.56 8.98
CA LYS A 169 24.36 5.85 8.43
C LYS A 169 23.39 6.97 8.79
N ARG A 170 23.91 8.18 8.82
CA ARG A 170 23.14 9.40 8.71
C ARG A 170 22.12 9.28 7.55
N GLY A 171 20.97 9.91 7.73
CA GLY A 171 19.90 9.91 6.74
C GLY A 171 19.09 8.62 6.65
N TRP A 172 19.51 7.53 7.30
CA TRP A 172 18.72 6.30 7.33
C TRP A 172 17.48 6.45 8.22
N ALA A 173 16.37 5.87 7.76
CA ALA A 173 15.19 5.68 8.58
C ALA A 173 15.41 4.52 9.54
N ILE A 174 15.14 4.75 10.83
CA ILE A 174 15.29 3.74 11.88
C ILE A 174 14.12 2.76 11.81
N ASP A 175 14.42 1.49 11.54
CA ASP A 175 13.48 0.38 11.62
C ASP A 175 13.81 -0.55 12.81
N GLY A 176 13.05 -1.63 12.97
CA GLY A 176 13.28 -2.59 14.06
C GLY A 176 14.64 -3.31 14.00
N ILE A 177 15.22 -3.45 12.81
CA ILE A 177 16.53 -4.10 12.62
C ILE A 177 17.63 -3.15 13.11
N ILE A 178 17.53 -1.86 12.73
CA ILE A 178 18.44 -0.81 13.19
C ILE A 178 18.33 -0.63 14.70
N VAL A 179 17.12 -0.61 15.27
CA VAL A 179 16.92 -0.54 16.73
C VAL A 179 17.65 -1.69 17.44
N SER A 180 17.53 -2.92 16.93
CA SER A 180 18.21 -4.08 17.49
C SER A 180 19.74 -3.92 17.47
N ALA A 181 20.29 -3.47 16.34
CA ALA A 181 21.73 -3.29 16.17
C ALA A 181 22.30 -2.14 17.04
N ILE A 182 21.55 -1.05 17.22
CA ILE A 182 21.93 0.05 18.11
C ILE A 182 21.86 -0.41 19.58
N SER A 183 20.82 -1.17 19.93
CA SER A 183 20.63 -1.73 21.27
C SER A 183 21.77 -2.67 21.68
N SER A 184 22.29 -3.48 20.75
CA SER A 184 23.40 -4.41 21.04
C SER A 184 24.71 -3.70 21.38
N LEU A 185 24.85 -2.41 21.02
CA LEU A 185 25.94 -1.54 21.44
C LEU A 185 25.72 -0.87 22.80
N GLY A 186 24.56 -1.08 23.43
CA GLY A 186 24.19 -0.39 24.66
C GLY A 186 23.84 1.09 24.47
N ILE A 187 23.54 1.52 23.23
CA ILE A 187 23.14 2.90 22.94
C ILE A 187 21.65 3.06 23.27
N ARG A 188 21.35 3.92 24.26
CA ARG A 188 19.98 4.22 24.68
C ARG A 188 19.36 5.43 24.01
N HIS A 189 20.17 6.47 23.74
CA HIS A 189 19.69 7.70 23.12
C HIS A 189 20.33 7.84 21.75
N VAL A 190 19.50 8.12 20.75
CA VAL A 190 19.94 8.30 19.38
C VAL A 190 19.64 9.71 18.92
N ARG A 191 20.55 10.27 18.14
CA ARG A 191 20.41 11.61 17.60
C ARG A 191 19.72 11.53 16.24
N VAL A 192 18.56 12.17 16.14
CA VAL A 192 17.67 12.09 14.97
C VAL A 192 17.28 13.48 14.53
N TYR A 193 16.88 13.65 13.28
CA TYR A 193 16.24 14.88 12.84
C TYR A 193 14.87 15.04 13.50
N ARG A 194 14.51 16.26 13.89
CA ARG A 194 13.15 16.58 14.36
C ARG A 194 12.11 16.20 13.30
N LYS A 195 10.90 15.86 13.75
CA LYS A 195 9.79 15.57 12.82
C LYS A 195 9.53 16.79 11.91
N PRO A 196 9.44 16.63 10.58
CA PRO A 196 9.10 17.72 9.69
C PRO A 196 7.68 18.21 9.97
N LYS A 197 7.44 19.51 9.92
CA LYS A 197 6.13 20.12 10.14
C LYS A 197 5.47 20.40 8.79
N ALA A 198 4.24 19.94 8.58
CA ALA A 198 3.47 20.27 7.39
C ALA A 198 2.12 20.90 7.72
N CYS A 199 1.77 21.93 6.96
CA CYS A 199 0.48 22.59 7.01
C CYS A 199 -0.38 22.05 5.88
N VAL A 200 -1.60 21.62 6.18
CA VAL A 200 -2.48 20.96 5.21
C VAL A 200 -3.84 21.63 5.16
N ALA A 201 -4.30 21.97 3.96
CA ALA A 201 -5.62 22.55 3.72
C ALA A 201 -6.30 21.93 2.49
N SER A 202 -7.62 22.11 2.43
CA SER A 202 -8.40 21.87 1.22
C SER A 202 -9.10 23.16 0.80
N THR A 203 -9.27 23.38 -0.49
CA THR A 203 -10.04 24.51 -1.03
C THR A 203 -11.19 23.97 -1.87
N GLY A 204 -12.35 24.60 -1.74
CA GLY A 204 -13.56 24.19 -2.44
C GLY A 204 -14.79 24.73 -1.73
N ASN A 205 -15.50 25.64 -2.39
CA ASN A 205 -16.74 26.20 -1.85
C ASN A 205 -17.83 25.15 -1.65
N GLU A 206 -17.75 23.98 -2.30
CA GLU A 206 -18.66 22.84 -2.19
C GLU A 206 -18.41 21.98 -0.93
N LEU A 207 -17.26 22.15 -0.27
CA LEU A 207 -16.81 21.27 0.80
C LEU A 207 -17.53 21.58 2.13
N VAL A 208 -17.78 20.53 2.91
CA VAL A 208 -18.27 20.60 4.29
C VAL A 208 -17.50 19.62 5.18
N GLU A 209 -17.47 19.86 6.48
CA GLU A 209 -16.79 18.95 7.41
C GLU A 209 -17.64 17.68 7.65
N PRO A 210 -17.03 16.48 7.71
CA PRO A 210 -17.72 15.27 8.15
C PRO A 210 -18.42 15.46 9.50
N GLY A 211 -19.69 15.08 9.56
CA GLY A 211 -20.56 15.27 10.73
C GLY A 211 -21.56 16.42 10.56
N GLU A 212 -21.34 17.33 9.62
CA GLU A 212 -22.29 18.38 9.25
C GLU A 212 -23.38 17.85 8.30
N SER A 213 -24.53 18.54 8.22
CA SER A 213 -25.59 18.18 7.28
C SER A 213 -25.19 18.48 5.83
N LEU A 214 -25.38 17.50 4.94
CA LEU A 214 -25.02 17.62 3.53
C LEU A 214 -26.18 18.20 2.71
N ALA A 215 -26.05 19.45 2.27
CA ALA A 215 -26.99 20.05 1.31
C ALA A 215 -26.72 19.56 -0.13
N PRO A 216 -27.72 19.56 -1.03
CA PRO A 216 -27.53 19.23 -2.44
C PRO A 216 -26.39 20.05 -3.08
N GLY A 217 -25.51 19.38 -3.83
CA GLY A 217 -24.34 20.00 -4.46
C GLY A 217 -23.13 20.21 -3.53
N ARG A 218 -23.22 19.84 -2.25
CA ARG A 218 -22.09 19.81 -1.32
C ARG A 218 -21.46 18.42 -1.25
N MET A 219 -20.21 18.35 -0.81
CA MET A 219 -19.51 17.08 -0.56
C MET A 219 -18.62 17.16 0.68
N TYR A 220 -18.39 16.03 1.33
CA TYR A 220 -17.56 15.98 2.52
C TYR A 220 -16.06 16.12 2.19
N GLU A 221 -15.36 16.90 3.01
CA GLU A 221 -13.91 17.06 2.94
C GLU A 221 -13.19 15.77 3.41
N SER A 222 -12.42 15.17 2.51
CA SER A 222 -11.66 13.93 2.78
C SER A 222 -10.16 14.02 2.47
N ASN A 223 -9.73 14.98 1.65
CA ASN A 223 -8.36 15.05 1.16
C ASN A 223 -7.38 15.50 2.24
N SER A 224 -7.71 16.56 2.99
CA SER A 224 -6.84 17.09 4.06
C SER A 224 -6.57 16.01 5.12
N ARG A 225 -7.58 15.17 5.38
CA ARG A 225 -7.50 14.02 6.29
C ARG A 225 -6.61 12.92 5.72
N ALA A 226 -6.80 12.54 4.47
CA ALA A 226 -5.99 11.53 3.81
C ALA A 226 -4.50 11.94 3.79
N ILE A 227 -4.21 13.18 3.40
CA ILE A 227 -2.86 13.76 3.38
C ILE A 227 -2.26 13.75 4.80
N SER A 228 -3.00 14.27 5.78
CA SER A 228 -2.54 14.32 7.18
C SER A 228 -2.20 12.92 7.72
N SER A 229 -3.04 11.93 7.46
CA SER A 229 -2.83 10.56 7.94
C SER A 229 -1.62 9.89 7.28
N ILE A 230 -1.46 10.05 5.96
CA ILE A 230 -0.32 9.49 5.23
C ILE A 230 0.98 10.13 5.73
N LEU A 231 1.03 11.46 5.86
CA LEU A 231 2.23 12.14 6.34
C LEU A 231 2.59 11.80 7.80
N ARG A 232 1.59 11.71 8.69
CA ARG A 232 1.83 11.25 10.08
C ARG A 232 2.41 9.85 10.13
N SER A 233 1.93 8.94 9.26
CA SER A 233 2.45 7.56 9.19
C SER A 233 3.92 7.46 8.78
N VAL A 234 4.49 8.53 8.21
CA VAL A 234 5.92 8.61 7.87
C VAL A 234 6.66 9.68 8.67
N GLY A 235 6.15 10.03 9.86
CA GLY A 235 6.89 10.80 10.85
C GLY A 235 6.74 12.32 10.77
N PHE A 236 5.76 12.86 10.04
CA PHE A 236 5.50 14.31 10.03
C PHE A 236 4.60 14.74 11.19
N ASN A 237 4.81 15.97 11.67
CA ASN A 237 3.87 16.69 12.51
C ASN A 237 2.95 17.56 11.63
N ILE A 238 1.63 17.44 11.80
CA ILE A 238 0.67 18.04 10.87
C ILE A 238 -0.21 19.08 11.55
N TYR A 239 -0.19 20.29 11.01
CA TYR A 239 -1.15 21.34 11.30
C TYR A 239 -2.22 21.39 10.20
N ARG A 240 -3.45 21.00 10.53
CA ARG A 240 -4.57 21.01 9.57
C ARG A 240 -5.29 22.35 9.67
N ILE A 241 -5.23 23.15 8.61
CA ILE A 241 -5.87 24.47 8.54
C ILE A 241 -7.39 24.30 8.37
N GLY A 242 -7.82 23.29 7.59
CA GLY A 242 -9.23 23.02 7.31
C GLY A 242 -9.61 23.35 5.87
N ILE A 243 -10.87 23.77 5.68
CA ILE A 243 -11.43 24.16 4.38
C ILE A 243 -11.22 25.66 4.19
N LEU A 244 -10.53 26.03 3.11
CA LEU A 244 -10.37 27.40 2.63
C LEU A 244 -11.47 27.72 1.62
N ARG A 245 -11.87 28.99 1.57
CA ARG A 245 -12.72 29.49 0.49
C ARG A 245 -11.91 29.60 -0.80
N ASP A 246 -12.56 29.42 -1.94
CA ASP A 246 -11.94 29.70 -3.25
C ASP A 246 -11.84 31.21 -3.47
N ALA A 247 -10.95 31.86 -2.72
CA ALA A 247 -10.69 33.29 -2.77
C ALA A 247 -9.18 33.54 -2.57
N GLU A 248 -8.61 34.42 -3.40
CA GLU A 248 -7.18 34.74 -3.39
C GLU A 248 -6.69 35.16 -1.99
N ASP A 249 -7.41 36.05 -1.32
CA ASP A 249 -7.05 36.56 0.01
C ASP A 249 -7.02 35.46 1.10
N ASP A 250 -7.93 34.49 1.02
CA ASP A 250 -8.02 33.41 2.02
C ASP A 250 -6.83 32.44 1.86
N ILE A 251 -6.51 32.09 0.62
CA ILE A 251 -5.35 31.25 0.27
C ILE A 251 -4.04 31.99 0.59
N GLU A 252 -3.96 33.29 0.28
CA GLU A 252 -2.79 34.13 0.56
C GLU A 252 -2.50 34.21 2.06
N ARG A 253 -3.53 34.43 2.87
CA ARG A 253 -3.42 34.43 4.33
C ARG A 253 -2.98 33.07 4.85
N ALA A 254 -3.63 31.99 4.41
CA ALA A 254 -3.30 30.63 4.85
C ALA A 254 -1.84 30.26 4.52
N ILE A 255 -1.34 30.62 3.33
CA ILE A 255 0.06 30.43 2.96
C ILE A 255 0.97 31.24 3.87
N THR A 256 0.67 32.52 4.09
CA THR A 256 1.51 33.42 4.91
C THR A 256 1.64 32.91 6.35
N GLU A 257 0.53 32.55 7.00
CA GLU A 257 0.53 31.99 8.36
C GLU A 257 1.26 30.64 8.44
N SER A 258 1.15 29.82 7.38
CA SER A 258 1.81 28.51 7.32
C SER A 258 3.33 28.62 7.19
N LEU A 259 3.84 29.67 6.53
CA LEU A 259 5.28 29.91 6.39
C LEU A 259 5.95 30.14 7.75
N GLU A 260 5.25 30.60 8.78
CA GLU A 260 5.82 30.78 10.11
C GLU A 260 5.83 29.48 10.93
N ARG A 261 4.90 28.56 10.65
CA ARG A 261 4.62 27.39 11.51
C ARG A 261 5.18 26.08 10.98
N CYS A 262 5.27 25.95 9.66
CA CYS A 262 5.50 24.68 8.98
C CYS A 262 6.72 24.72 8.07
N ASP A 263 7.29 23.56 7.80
CA ASP A 263 8.39 23.37 6.83
C ASP A 263 7.85 23.16 5.41
N ILE A 264 6.61 22.67 5.27
CA ILE A 264 5.94 22.33 4.01
C ILE A 264 4.47 22.76 4.05
N ILE A 265 3.93 23.21 2.92
CA ILE A 265 2.52 23.56 2.77
C ILE A 265 1.91 22.69 1.68
N ILE A 266 0.79 22.02 1.98
CA ILE A 266 0.06 21.19 1.02
C ILE A 266 -1.39 21.65 0.98
N ILE A 267 -1.86 22.04 -0.20
CA ILE A 267 -3.23 22.47 -0.43
C ILE A 267 -3.84 21.56 -1.48
N SER A 268 -5.00 20.97 -1.19
CA SER A 268 -5.73 20.14 -2.14
C SER A 268 -7.00 20.83 -2.64
N GLY A 269 -7.34 20.63 -3.90
CA GLY A 269 -8.43 21.38 -4.55
C GLY A 269 -7.93 22.65 -5.21
N GLY A 270 -8.82 23.33 -5.95
CA GLY A 270 -8.50 24.59 -6.62
C GLY A 270 -7.59 24.48 -7.85
N THR A 271 -6.84 23.38 -8.06
CA THR A 271 -5.78 23.29 -9.10
C THR A 271 -6.27 23.05 -10.54
N SER A 272 -7.58 23.12 -10.82
CA SER A 272 -8.11 22.82 -12.16
C SER A 272 -7.70 23.89 -13.19
N ALA A 273 -7.77 23.57 -14.49
CA ALA A 273 -7.48 24.53 -15.57
C ALA A 273 -8.51 25.68 -15.69
N GLY A 274 -9.39 25.84 -14.71
CA GLY A 274 -10.45 26.84 -14.67
C GLY A 274 -9.95 28.23 -14.27
N VAL A 275 -10.82 29.22 -14.47
CA VAL A 275 -10.53 30.65 -14.23
C VAL A 275 -10.38 30.99 -12.74
N GLU A 276 -10.83 30.10 -11.85
CA GLU A 276 -10.86 30.24 -10.39
C GLU A 276 -9.71 29.51 -9.67
N ASP A 277 -8.67 29.06 -10.37
CA ASP A 277 -7.49 28.49 -9.71
C ASP A 277 -6.63 29.62 -9.10
N TYR A 278 -6.94 29.99 -7.86
CA TYR A 278 -6.25 31.07 -7.14
C TYR A 278 -4.89 30.62 -6.58
N LEU A 279 -4.67 29.31 -6.39
CA LEU A 279 -3.47 28.80 -5.73
C LEU A 279 -2.20 29.13 -6.52
N TYR A 280 -2.18 28.89 -7.83
CA TYR A 280 -0.99 29.19 -8.64
C TYR A 280 -0.69 30.69 -8.66
N ARG A 281 -1.73 31.55 -8.71
CA ARG A 281 -1.56 33.02 -8.72
C ARG A 281 -0.90 33.51 -7.44
N VAL A 282 -1.35 33.00 -6.29
CA VAL A 282 -0.75 33.34 -5.00
C VAL A 282 0.70 32.84 -4.91
N ILE A 283 0.99 31.65 -5.43
CA ILE A 283 2.36 31.13 -5.48
C ILE A 283 3.26 32.00 -6.37
N GLU A 284 2.81 32.40 -7.56
CA GLU A 284 3.56 33.30 -8.45
C GLU A 284 3.78 34.69 -7.83
N LYS A 285 2.78 35.21 -7.11
CA LYS A 285 2.84 36.51 -6.43
C LYS A 285 3.86 36.52 -5.29
N LYS A 286 3.96 35.44 -4.51
CA LYS A 286 4.83 35.38 -3.30
C LYS A 286 6.12 34.59 -3.47
N GLY A 287 6.28 33.91 -4.59
CA GLY A 287 7.39 33.00 -4.80
C GLY A 287 7.52 32.61 -6.26
N ARG A 288 7.66 31.31 -6.52
CA ARG A 288 7.83 30.80 -7.88
C ARG A 288 7.20 29.42 -8.04
N ILE A 289 6.66 29.18 -9.23
CA ILE A 289 6.20 27.85 -9.64
C ILE A 289 7.35 27.13 -10.33
N ILE A 290 7.58 25.88 -9.93
CA ILE A 290 8.56 24.99 -10.56
C ILE A 290 7.86 24.09 -11.58
N THR A 291 6.75 23.49 -11.18
CA THR A 291 5.96 22.61 -12.04
C THR A 291 4.50 23.01 -11.98
N ARG A 292 3.85 23.10 -13.14
CA ARG A 292 2.40 23.22 -13.27
C ARG A 292 1.89 22.26 -14.32
N GLY A 293 1.33 21.16 -13.83
CA GLY A 293 0.82 20.08 -14.65
C GLY A 293 1.89 19.05 -15.03
N ILE A 294 1.48 17.79 -15.01
CA ILE A 294 2.31 16.63 -15.38
C ILE A 294 1.53 15.67 -16.29
N ARG A 295 2.22 14.92 -17.14
CA ARG A 295 1.58 13.90 -18.00
C ARG A 295 1.29 12.61 -17.21
N TYR A 296 0.37 12.73 -16.27
CA TYR A 296 0.03 11.68 -15.31
C TYR A 296 -1.49 11.49 -15.18
N LYS A 297 -1.92 10.25 -14.97
CA LYS A 297 -3.30 9.88 -14.66
C LYS A 297 -3.32 8.92 -13.46
N PRO A 298 -4.13 9.18 -12.42
CA PRO A 298 -4.99 10.35 -12.19
C PRO A 298 -4.19 11.51 -11.58
N GLY A 299 -4.54 12.76 -11.92
CA GLY A 299 -3.95 13.94 -11.28
C GLY A 299 -3.03 14.80 -12.15
N LYS A 300 -3.39 15.03 -13.41
CA LYS A 300 -2.71 16.00 -14.30
C LYS A 300 -2.43 17.36 -13.63
N PRO A 301 -3.35 18.00 -12.88
CA PRO A 301 -3.13 19.34 -12.33
C PRO A 301 -2.36 19.33 -10.99
N LEU A 302 -1.11 18.87 -11.02
CA LEU A 302 -0.16 19.04 -9.92
C LEU A 302 0.52 20.41 -10.02
N THR A 303 0.59 21.14 -8.92
CA THR A 303 1.37 22.37 -8.81
C THR A 303 2.48 22.18 -7.77
N LEU A 304 3.74 22.41 -8.16
CA LEU A 304 4.89 22.42 -7.26
C LEU A 304 5.52 23.81 -7.29
N GLY A 305 5.64 24.45 -6.14
CA GLY A 305 6.16 25.80 -6.03
C GLY A 305 6.98 26.02 -4.76
N VAL A 306 7.68 27.14 -4.73
CA VAL A 306 8.52 27.56 -3.60
C VAL A 306 8.11 28.97 -3.19
N VAL A 307 7.78 29.16 -1.91
CA VAL A 307 7.44 30.47 -1.33
C VAL A 307 8.21 30.61 -0.03
N GLY A 308 8.92 31.73 0.16
CA GLY A 308 9.77 31.94 1.35
C GLY A 308 10.82 30.85 1.55
N GLY A 309 11.31 30.23 0.48
CA GLY A 309 12.25 29.09 0.52
C GLY A 309 11.62 27.74 0.92
N LYS A 310 10.30 27.69 1.17
CA LYS A 310 9.58 26.50 1.61
C LYS A 310 8.75 25.88 0.47
N PRO A 311 8.68 24.54 0.40
CA PRO A 311 7.85 23.84 -0.59
C PRO A 311 6.35 24.10 -0.37
N ILE A 312 5.66 24.44 -1.46
CA ILE A 312 4.21 24.46 -1.57
C ILE A 312 3.77 23.46 -2.63
N ILE A 313 2.85 22.57 -2.26
CA ILE A 313 2.32 21.51 -3.13
C ILE A 313 0.82 21.71 -3.29
N GLY A 314 0.40 21.98 -4.52
CA GLY A 314 -1.01 22.02 -4.94
C GLY A 314 -1.44 20.68 -5.53
N LEU A 315 -2.32 19.97 -4.83
CA LEU A 315 -2.87 18.68 -5.26
C LEU A 315 -4.29 18.85 -5.86
N PRO A 316 -4.68 18.00 -6.83
CA PRO A 316 -6.05 17.98 -7.36
C PRO A 316 -7.10 17.73 -6.27
N GLY A 317 -8.34 18.21 -6.47
CA GLY A 317 -9.46 17.95 -5.56
C GLY A 317 -9.95 16.49 -5.53
N ASN A 318 -9.50 15.67 -6.48
CA ASN A 318 -9.88 14.27 -6.58
C ASN A 318 -9.10 13.39 -5.56
N PRO A 319 -9.76 12.67 -4.64
CA PRO A 319 -9.07 11.90 -3.59
C PRO A 319 -8.11 10.81 -4.09
N VAL A 320 -8.45 10.15 -5.20
CA VAL A 320 -7.55 9.14 -5.79
C VAL A 320 -6.29 9.80 -6.31
N SER A 321 -6.43 10.96 -6.97
CA SER A 321 -5.28 11.74 -7.46
C SER A 321 -4.39 12.19 -6.31
N VAL A 322 -4.97 12.67 -5.20
CA VAL A 322 -4.25 13.08 -3.99
C VAL A 322 -3.37 11.94 -3.47
N ILE A 323 -3.95 10.75 -3.25
CA ILE A 323 -3.22 9.60 -2.70
C ILE A 323 -2.08 9.17 -3.62
N MET A 324 -2.35 9.08 -4.93
CA MET A 324 -1.36 8.64 -5.91
C MET A 324 -0.21 9.64 -6.06
N LEU A 325 -0.50 10.94 -6.17
CA LEU A 325 0.52 11.98 -6.30
C LEU A 325 1.32 12.17 -5.01
N LEU A 326 0.66 12.11 -3.86
CA LEU A 326 1.35 12.22 -2.58
C LEU A 326 2.42 11.14 -2.46
N LYS A 327 2.12 9.89 -2.85
CA LYS A 327 3.12 8.81 -2.89
C LYS A 327 4.31 9.09 -3.82
N THR A 328 4.06 9.67 -4.99
CA THR A 328 5.12 10.05 -5.93
C THR A 328 6.05 11.12 -5.36
N ILE A 329 5.51 12.09 -4.61
CA ILE A 329 6.27 13.24 -4.10
C ILE A 329 6.90 12.95 -2.73
N LEU A 330 6.29 12.07 -1.93
CA LEU A 330 6.65 11.84 -0.53
C LEU A 330 8.09 11.37 -0.33
N SER A 331 8.58 10.50 -1.22
CA SER A 331 9.96 10.01 -1.16
C SER A 331 10.94 11.19 -1.19
N GLY A 332 10.78 12.11 -2.15
CA GLY A 332 11.61 13.30 -2.26
C GLY A 332 11.50 14.25 -1.06
N LEU A 333 10.31 14.42 -0.49
CA LEU A 333 10.14 15.25 0.73
C LEU A 333 10.88 14.65 1.93
N LEU A 334 10.84 13.33 2.09
CA LEU A 334 11.59 12.62 3.12
C LEU A 334 13.11 12.74 2.88
N ARG A 335 13.59 12.61 1.63
CA ARG A 335 15.01 12.82 1.29
C ARG A 335 15.47 14.21 1.71
N ARG A 336 14.67 15.23 1.40
CA ARG A 336 14.99 16.62 1.75
C ARG A 336 15.08 16.80 3.27
N ALA A 337 14.16 16.21 4.03
CA ALA A 337 14.19 16.27 5.49
C ALA A 337 15.43 15.59 6.09
N ALA A 338 15.95 14.55 5.43
CA ALA A 338 17.12 13.79 5.86
C ALA A 338 18.47 14.40 5.46
N CYS A 339 18.47 15.36 4.52
CA CYS A 339 19.67 15.95 3.90
C CYS A 339 20.63 14.95 3.23
N GLU A 340 20.17 13.71 2.98
CA GLU A 340 20.90 12.65 2.28
C GLU A 340 19.89 11.80 1.49
N ASP A 341 20.37 10.97 0.55
CA ASP A 341 19.57 9.94 -0.10
C ASP A 341 19.37 8.80 0.92
N PRO A 342 18.18 8.61 1.53
CA PRO A 342 17.94 7.66 2.62
C PRO A 342 17.99 6.19 2.15
N GLY A 343 18.75 5.88 1.10
CA GLY A 343 18.57 4.71 0.27
C GLY A 343 17.27 4.85 -0.52
N PHE A 344 17.32 4.63 -1.84
CA PHE A 344 16.09 4.44 -2.59
C PHE A 344 15.42 3.15 -2.13
N ALA A 345 14.49 3.25 -1.18
CA ALA A 345 13.61 2.14 -0.87
C ALA A 345 12.77 1.88 -2.12
N ALA A 346 13.18 0.86 -2.89
CA ALA A 346 12.42 0.43 -4.05
C ALA A 346 10.99 0.14 -3.58
N PRO A 347 9.95 0.65 -4.27
CA PRO A 347 8.58 0.34 -3.89
C PRO A 347 8.43 -1.18 -3.88
N GLN A 348 7.79 -1.72 -2.85
CA GLN A 348 7.49 -3.16 -2.82
C GLN A 348 6.70 -3.52 -4.07
N GLN A 349 7.29 -4.41 -4.87
CA GLN A 349 6.75 -4.87 -6.13
C GLN A 349 6.45 -6.36 -6.04
N GLY A 350 5.43 -6.77 -6.78
CA GLY A 350 5.12 -8.17 -6.98
C GLY A 350 4.57 -8.39 -8.37
N VAL A 351 4.35 -9.66 -8.69
CA VAL A 351 3.88 -10.09 -9.98
C VAL A 351 2.49 -10.72 -9.82
N ALA A 352 1.56 -10.37 -10.69
CA ALA A 352 0.21 -10.94 -10.70
C ALA A 352 -0.33 -11.02 -12.13
N ARG A 353 -1.27 -11.94 -12.36
CA ARG A 353 -1.98 -12.05 -13.64
C ARG A 353 -3.20 -11.15 -13.71
N LEU A 354 -3.33 -10.41 -14.79
CA LEU A 354 -4.38 -9.42 -14.98
C LEU A 354 -5.74 -10.08 -15.29
N LEU A 355 -6.80 -9.68 -14.59
CA LEU A 355 -8.14 -10.23 -14.79
C LEU A 355 -9.04 -9.37 -15.69
N ARG A 356 -8.75 -8.08 -15.84
CA ARG A 356 -9.43 -7.18 -16.77
C ARG A 356 -8.43 -6.35 -17.56
N ARG A 357 -8.68 -6.22 -18.86
CA ARG A 357 -7.88 -5.39 -19.75
C ARG A 357 -7.76 -3.97 -19.21
N VAL A 358 -6.56 -3.38 -19.30
CA VAL A 358 -6.36 -1.96 -18.99
C VAL A 358 -5.77 -1.24 -20.20
N LYS A 359 -6.40 -0.14 -20.57
CA LYS A 359 -5.94 0.72 -21.67
C LYS A 359 -5.07 1.86 -21.12
N PRO A 360 -4.01 2.25 -21.83
CA PRO A 360 -3.19 3.41 -21.46
C PRO A 360 -3.99 4.70 -21.67
N ALA A 361 -3.68 5.75 -20.90
CA ALA A 361 -4.08 7.09 -21.25
C ALA A 361 -3.09 7.69 -22.26
N GLU A 362 -3.61 8.37 -23.28
CA GLU A 362 -2.79 8.91 -24.36
C GLU A 362 -1.73 9.89 -23.84
N GLY A 363 -0.46 9.55 -24.09
CA GLY A 363 0.70 10.36 -23.76
C GLY A 363 0.93 10.57 -22.26
N ARG A 364 0.37 9.73 -21.37
CA ARG A 364 0.51 9.86 -19.91
C ARG A 364 0.92 8.56 -19.24
N ILE A 365 1.74 8.67 -18.20
CA ILE A 365 1.88 7.58 -17.24
C ILE A 365 0.53 7.41 -16.53
N THR A 366 0.02 6.19 -16.52
CA THR A 366 -1.26 5.88 -15.87
C THR A 366 -1.03 4.95 -14.70
N HIS A 367 -1.39 5.41 -13.51
CA HIS A 367 -1.46 4.55 -12.33
C HIS A 367 -2.90 4.14 -12.09
N VAL A 368 -3.15 2.84 -12.04
CA VAL A 368 -4.48 2.28 -11.83
C VAL A 368 -4.50 1.56 -10.49
N PRO A 369 -5.14 2.14 -9.46
CA PRO A 369 -5.36 1.46 -8.19
C PRO A 369 -6.14 0.15 -8.41
N SER A 370 -5.64 -0.90 -7.79
CA SER A 370 -6.03 -2.28 -8.06
C SER A 370 -6.09 -3.10 -6.78
N ILE A 371 -6.82 -4.21 -6.85
CA ILE A 371 -6.96 -5.20 -5.78
C ILE A 371 -6.24 -6.48 -6.18
N LEU A 372 -5.59 -7.12 -5.21
CA LEU A 372 -5.00 -8.44 -5.38
C LEU A 372 -6.02 -9.52 -5.04
N VAL A 373 -5.96 -10.61 -5.79
CA VAL A 373 -6.78 -11.81 -5.62
C VAL A 373 -5.84 -12.99 -5.47
N ARG A 374 -6.11 -13.82 -4.45
CA ARG A 374 -5.41 -15.08 -4.24
C ARG A 374 -6.16 -16.18 -5.00
N GLY A 375 -5.60 -16.60 -6.12
CA GLY A 375 -6.06 -17.77 -6.86
C GLY A 375 -5.52 -19.08 -6.30
N SER A 376 -5.78 -20.18 -6.99
CA SER A 376 -5.38 -21.54 -6.58
C SER A 376 -3.86 -21.76 -6.54
N SER A 377 -3.11 -21.12 -7.45
CA SER A 377 -1.66 -21.33 -7.60
C SER A 377 -0.83 -20.05 -7.68
N ARG A 378 -1.48 -18.89 -7.82
CA ARG A 378 -0.80 -17.60 -8.07
C ARG A 378 -1.68 -16.42 -7.69
N LEU A 379 -1.08 -15.24 -7.68
CA LEU A 379 -1.78 -13.98 -7.52
C LEU A 379 -2.38 -13.49 -8.83
N TYR A 380 -3.56 -12.91 -8.70
CA TYR A 380 -4.30 -12.22 -9.73
C TYR A 380 -4.52 -10.77 -9.33
N ILE A 381 -4.79 -9.92 -10.30
CA ILE A 381 -5.00 -8.48 -10.06
C ILE A 381 -6.19 -7.97 -10.88
N ILE A 382 -7.08 -7.23 -10.21
CA ILE A 382 -8.22 -6.56 -10.84
C ILE A 382 -8.01 -5.05 -10.76
N PRO A 383 -7.98 -4.36 -11.92
CA PRO A 383 -8.10 -2.91 -12.00
C PRO A 383 -9.36 -2.45 -11.29
N TRP A 384 -9.22 -1.67 -10.22
CA TRP A 384 -10.32 -1.43 -9.28
C TRP A 384 -10.94 -0.06 -9.42
N VAL A 385 -10.09 0.95 -9.55
CA VAL A 385 -10.46 2.35 -9.72
C VAL A 385 -10.11 2.75 -11.14
N SER A 386 -11.04 2.51 -12.07
CA SER A 386 -10.85 2.85 -13.49
C SER A 386 -11.22 4.30 -13.80
N GLU A 387 -12.15 4.87 -13.03
CA GLU A 387 -12.71 6.20 -13.26
C GLU A 387 -12.50 7.15 -12.09
N SER A 388 -12.35 8.44 -12.42
CA SER A 388 -12.00 9.46 -11.43
C SER A 388 -13.09 9.70 -10.38
N TYR A 389 -14.38 9.48 -10.69
CA TYR A 389 -15.46 9.69 -9.73
C TYR A 389 -15.51 8.63 -8.61
N MET A 390 -14.80 7.50 -8.76
CA MET A 390 -14.86 6.37 -7.83
C MET A 390 -13.96 6.60 -6.60
N VAL A 391 -14.44 7.38 -5.64
CA VAL A 391 -13.68 7.72 -4.42
C VAL A 391 -13.62 6.58 -3.41
N SER A 392 -14.76 6.00 -3.02
CA SER A 392 -14.83 5.00 -1.95
C SER A 392 -14.06 3.71 -2.25
N ARG A 393 -13.94 3.37 -3.54
CA ARG A 393 -13.24 2.15 -3.99
C ARG A 393 -11.76 2.12 -3.64
N ILE A 394 -11.11 3.28 -3.47
CA ILE A 394 -9.69 3.35 -3.13
C ILE A 394 -9.35 2.67 -1.79
N ALA A 395 -10.32 2.57 -0.87
CA ALA A 395 -10.13 1.90 0.42
C ALA A 395 -9.76 0.41 0.28
N PHE A 396 -10.20 -0.23 -0.80
CA PHE A 396 -9.91 -1.62 -1.10
C PHE A 396 -8.63 -1.80 -1.92
N ALA A 397 -8.19 -0.77 -2.65
CA ALA A 397 -6.98 -0.85 -3.44
C ALA A 397 -5.75 -0.84 -2.54
N ASP A 398 -4.97 -1.91 -2.62
CA ASP A 398 -3.74 -2.07 -1.84
C ASP A 398 -2.50 -2.04 -2.72
N VAL A 399 -2.70 -2.08 -4.04
CA VAL A 399 -1.65 -2.02 -5.05
C VAL A 399 -2.10 -1.13 -6.19
N TYR A 400 -1.18 -0.79 -7.09
CA TYR A 400 -1.50 -0.12 -8.34
C TYR A 400 -0.68 -0.70 -9.48
N ILE A 401 -1.26 -0.62 -10.68
CA ILE A 401 -0.60 -0.95 -11.94
C ILE A 401 -0.06 0.35 -12.52
N GLU A 402 1.22 0.39 -12.86
CA GLU A 402 1.82 1.50 -13.60
C GLU A 402 1.87 1.15 -15.09
N ILE A 403 1.28 2.00 -15.92
CA ILE A 403 1.27 1.88 -17.37
C ILE A 403 2.11 3.02 -17.93
N PRO A 404 3.29 2.74 -18.50
CA PRO A 404 4.12 3.73 -19.16
C PRO A 404 3.41 4.38 -20.35
N TYR A 405 3.79 5.61 -20.69
CA TYR A 405 3.22 6.35 -21.83
C TYR A 405 3.48 5.69 -23.20
N THR A 406 4.46 4.79 -23.30
CA THR A 406 4.79 3.99 -24.49
C THR A 406 4.02 2.67 -24.57
N SER A 407 3.28 2.30 -23.51
CA SER A 407 2.64 0.99 -23.42
C SER A 407 1.41 0.89 -24.31
N ARG A 408 1.16 -0.31 -24.85
CA ARG A 408 -0.11 -0.68 -25.51
C ARG A 408 -1.25 -0.94 -24.51
N GLY A 409 -0.97 -0.87 -23.21
CA GLY A 409 -1.82 -1.43 -22.17
C GLY A 409 -1.56 -2.91 -21.97
N PHE A 410 -2.45 -3.56 -21.21
CA PHE A 410 -2.30 -4.96 -20.82
C PHE A 410 -3.61 -5.71 -21.05
N GLU A 411 -3.52 -6.91 -21.62
CA GLU A 411 -4.67 -7.78 -21.87
C GLU A 411 -4.90 -8.79 -20.73
N VAL A 412 -6.10 -9.38 -20.70
CA VAL A 412 -6.49 -10.38 -19.70
C VAL A 412 -5.56 -11.59 -19.77
N GLY A 413 -5.05 -12.02 -18.62
CA GLY A 413 -4.14 -13.16 -18.47
C GLY A 413 -2.66 -12.80 -18.56
N GLU A 414 -2.33 -11.58 -19.00
CA GLU A 414 -0.94 -11.10 -19.01
C GLU A 414 -0.41 -11.00 -17.57
N GLU A 415 0.87 -11.35 -17.41
CA GLU A 415 1.58 -11.22 -16.15
C GLU A 415 2.19 -9.82 -16.06
N ILE A 416 1.88 -9.10 -14.98
CA ILE A 416 2.27 -7.71 -14.80
C ILE A 416 2.91 -7.47 -13.44
N VAL A 417 3.81 -6.48 -13.40
CA VAL A 417 4.37 -5.95 -12.16
C VAL A 417 3.38 -4.96 -11.55
N TYR A 418 3.02 -5.17 -10.29
CA TYR A 418 2.28 -4.20 -9.50
C TYR A 418 3.19 -3.56 -8.45
N LYS A 419 2.83 -2.35 -8.02
CA LYS A 419 3.51 -1.62 -6.93
C LYS A 419 2.55 -1.47 -5.74
N SER A 420 3.08 -1.52 -4.53
CA SER A 420 2.26 -1.51 -3.32
C SER A 420 1.79 -0.10 -2.92
N LEU A 421 0.49 0.05 -2.63
CA LEU A 421 -0.07 1.24 -1.98
C LEU A 421 0.03 1.19 -0.46
N ARG A 422 0.19 -0.02 0.11
CA ARG A 422 0.32 -0.26 1.56
C ARG A 422 1.58 -1.06 1.85
N ASN A 423 2.05 -1.04 3.10
CA ASN A 423 3.21 -1.82 3.54
C ASN A 423 2.98 -3.33 3.48
N SER A 424 1.71 -3.77 3.56
CA SER A 424 1.32 -5.18 3.45
C SER A 424 0.01 -5.26 2.67
N PRO A 425 0.07 -5.46 1.34
CA PRO A 425 -1.13 -5.56 0.52
C PRO A 425 -1.98 -6.78 0.87
N ARG A 426 -3.31 -6.63 0.95
CA ARG A 426 -4.23 -7.75 1.14
C ARG A 426 -4.49 -8.44 -0.19
N ALA A 427 -4.60 -9.76 -0.17
CA ALA A 427 -5.06 -10.56 -1.31
C ALA A 427 -6.34 -11.29 -0.94
N TRP A 428 -7.39 -11.08 -1.74
CA TRP A 428 -8.74 -11.57 -1.44
C TRP A 428 -9.02 -12.90 -2.11
N ILE A 429 -9.85 -13.74 -1.47
CA ILE A 429 -10.51 -14.84 -2.16
C ILE A 429 -11.62 -14.23 -3.03
N LEU A 430 -11.69 -14.60 -4.30
CA LEU A 430 -12.63 -14.02 -5.26
C LEU A 430 -13.79 -14.96 -5.54
N GLU A 431 -15.01 -14.45 -5.39
CA GLU A 431 -16.19 -15.02 -6.02
C GLU A 431 -16.78 -14.03 -7.02
N ALA A 432 -17.27 -14.53 -8.15
CA ALA A 432 -17.75 -13.67 -9.23
C ALA A 432 -19.02 -14.21 -9.87
N GLY A 433 -19.83 -13.35 -10.49
CA GLY A 433 -21.04 -13.81 -11.16
C GLY A 433 -21.98 -12.70 -11.54
N GLU A 434 -22.87 -12.99 -12.48
CA GLU A 434 -23.82 -12.02 -13.01
C GLU A 434 -24.91 -11.69 -11.97
N ILE A 435 -25.21 -12.59 -11.04
CA ILE A 435 -26.27 -12.36 -10.03
C ILE A 435 -25.79 -11.55 -8.81
N LEU A 436 -24.47 -11.32 -8.68
CA LEU A 436 -23.92 -10.59 -7.55
C LEU A 436 -24.28 -9.10 -7.65
N ARG A 437 -24.82 -8.52 -6.57
CA ARG A 437 -25.15 -7.08 -6.52
C ARG A 437 -23.88 -6.25 -6.34
N GLY A 438 -23.33 -5.73 -7.43
CA GLY A 438 -22.20 -4.80 -7.39
C GLY A 438 -20.89 -5.44 -6.94
N SER A 439 -20.12 -4.76 -6.11
CA SER A 439 -18.86 -5.29 -5.60
C SER A 439 -18.72 -5.02 -4.11
N GLY A 440 -18.45 -6.06 -3.34
CA GLY A 440 -18.42 -5.97 -1.87
C GLY A 440 -17.52 -7.03 -1.25
N ILE A 441 -17.24 -6.85 0.04
CA ILE A 441 -16.42 -7.77 0.84
C ILE A 441 -17.24 -8.21 2.04
N GLY A 442 -17.34 -9.52 2.24
CA GLY A 442 -17.98 -10.14 3.39
C GLY A 442 -17.34 -11.50 3.66
N ASP A 443 -17.20 -11.88 4.94
CA ASP A 443 -16.64 -13.17 5.36
C ASP A 443 -15.23 -13.46 4.82
N GLY A 444 -14.43 -12.41 4.61
CA GLY A 444 -13.08 -12.52 4.03
C GLY A 444 -13.06 -12.79 2.51
N VAL A 445 -14.22 -12.75 1.85
CA VAL A 445 -14.39 -13.00 0.42
C VAL A 445 -14.77 -11.72 -0.31
N LEU A 446 -14.12 -11.48 -1.44
CA LEU A 446 -14.44 -10.42 -2.38
C LEU A 446 -15.44 -10.96 -3.40
N ARG A 447 -16.63 -10.35 -3.45
CA ARG A 447 -17.70 -10.71 -4.38
C ARG A 447 -17.86 -9.64 -5.44
N ILE A 448 -17.77 -10.02 -6.71
CA ILE A 448 -17.79 -9.08 -7.86
C ILE A 448 -18.84 -9.48 -8.89
N TYR A 449 -19.74 -8.55 -9.20
CA TYR A 449 -20.54 -8.58 -10.41
C TYR A 449 -19.64 -8.62 -11.65
N THR A 450 -19.86 -9.62 -12.49
CA THR A 450 -19.19 -9.73 -13.78
C THR A 450 -20.04 -10.55 -14.74
N PRO A 451 -19.98 -10.30 -16.07
CA PRO A 451 -20.70 -11.10 -17.05
C PRO A 451 -20.34 -12.59 -16.96
N ARG A 452 -21.28 -13.45 -17.37
CA ARG A 452 -21.14 -14.91 -17.26
C ARG A 452 -19.85 -15.42 -17.89
N SER A 453 -19.55 -14.96 -19.12
CA SER A 453 -18.35 -15.35 -19.86
C SER A 453 -17.05 -15.01 -19.12
N GLU A 454 -17.00 -13.83 -18.51
CA GLU A 454 -15.86 -13.36 -17.72
C GLU A 454 -15.71 -14.15 -16.41
N ALA A 455 -16.83 -14.43 -15.72
CA ALA A 455 -16.83 -15.22 -14.49
C ALA A 455 -16.26 -16.63 -14.74
N ILE A 456 -16.76 -17.32 -15.77
CA ILE A 456 -16.28 -18.65 -16.15
C ILE A 456 -14.78 -18.61 -16.46
N LYS A 457 -14.32 -17.63 -17.24
CA LYS A 457 -12.90 -17.45 -17.54
C LYS A 457 -12.06 -17.27 -16.28
N TRP A 458 -12.53 -16.49 -15.30
CA TRP A 458 -11.83 -16.31 -14.03
C TRP A 458 -11.78 -17.60 -13.21
N LEU A 459 -12.82 -18.43 -13.24
CA LEU A 459 -12.81 -19.76 -12.62
C LEU A 459 -11.81 -20.69 -13.32
N GLU A 460 -11.82 -20.76 -14.66
CA GLU A 460 -10.90 -21.59 -15.46
C GLU A 460 -9.43 -21.20 -15.26
N MET A 461 -9.16 -19.89 -15.11
CA MET A 461 -7.84 -19.39 -14.75
C MET A 461 -7.44 -19.78 -13.32
N GLY A 462 -8.36 -20.28 -12.49
CA GLY A 462 -8.13 -20.54 -11.07
C GLY A 462 -8.03 -19.26 -10.24
N ALA A 463 -8.59 -18.16 -10.73
CA ALA A 463 -8.60 -16.86 -10.05
C ALA A 463 -9.80 -16.72 -9.11
N ALA A 464 -10.99 -17.16 -9.56
CA ALA A 464 -12.18 -17.22 -8.73
C ALA A 464 -12.28 -18.57 -8.03
N SER A 465 -12.58 -18.58 -6.73
CA SER A 465 -12.87 -19.81 -5.98
C SER A 465 -14.24 -20.37 -6.30
N ARG A 466 -15.21 -19.48 -6.54
CA ARG A 466 -16.57 -19.83 -6.95
C ARG A 466 -17.13 -18.82 -7.94
N VAL A 467 -18.02 -19.28 -8.81
CA VAL A 467 -18.82 -18.40 -9.65
C VAL A 467 -20.30 -18.73 -9.63
N TYR A 468 -21.11 -17.69 -9.69
CA TYR A 468 -22.57 -17.76 -9.65
C TYR A 468 -23.13 -17.44 -11.04
N ILE A 469 -23.70 -18.45 -11.70
CA ILE A 469 -24.22 -18.36 -13.06
C ILE A 469 -25.74 -18.42 -13.00
N CYS A 470 -26.40 -17.45 -13.61
CA CYS A 470 -27.86 -17.45 -13.72
C CYS A 470 -28.24 -18.23 -14.99
N ARG A 471 -28.90 -19.37 -14.86
CA ARG A 471 -29.29 -20.22 -16.01
C ARG A 471 -30.58 -19.76 -16.68
N GLY A 472 -31.41 -19.01 -15.95
CA GLY A 472 -32.62 -18.41 -16.48
C GLY A 472 -33.35 -17.61 -15.41
N ILE A 473 -34.12 -16.63 -15.86
CA ILE A 473 -35.09 -15.91 -15.04
C ILE A 473 -36.47 -16.24 -15.60
N ASP A 474 -37.32 -16.80 -14.74
CA ASP A 474 -38.75 -16.94 -14.99
C ASP A 474 -39.45 -15.68 -14.47
N ILE A 475 -39.97 -14.90 -15.41
CA ILE A 475 -40.65 -13.63 -15.18
C ILE A 475 -41.99 -13.84 -14.47
N GLU A 476 -42.69 -14.95 -14.77
CA GLU A 476 -44.01 -15.23 -14.23
C GLU A 476 -43.94 -15.68 -12.78
N SER A 477 -43.07 -16.66 -12.51
CA SER A 477 -42.87 -17.18 -11.16
C SER A 477 -41.93 -16.33 -10.32
N ARG A 478 -41.34 -15.27 -10.90
CA ARG A 478 -40.41 -14.34 -10.24
C ARG A 478 -39.23 -15.06 -9.60
N LYS A 479 -38.66 -16.02 -10.33
CA LYS A 479 -37.58 -16.87 -9.84
C LYS A 479 -36.41 -16.91 -10.82
N ALA A 480 -35.20 -17.00 -10.27
CA ALA A 480 -33.99 -17.24 -11.05
C ALA A 480 -33.34 -18.57 -10.64
N GLU A 481 -32.94 -19.36 -11.63
CA GLU A 481 -32.14 -20.56 -11.42
C GLU A 481 -30.66 -20.17 -11.41
N ILE A 482 -29.99 -20.38 -10.27
CA ILE A 482 -28.58 -20.07 -10.07
C ILE A 482 -27.78 -21.37 -9.95
N GLU A 483 -26.76 -21.51 -10.76
CA GLU A 483 -25.76 -22.58 -10.65
C GLU A 483 -24.47 -22.04 -10.06
N ILE A 484 -23.94 -22.74 -9.05
CA ILE A 484 -22.68 -22.43 -8.39
C ILE A 484 -21.60 -23.38 -8.88
N LEU A 485 -20.53 -22.83 -9.44
CA LEU A 485 -19.35 -23.57 -9.88
C LEU A 485 -18.13 -23.22 -9.00
N PRO A 486 -17.19 -24.15 -8.76
CA PRO A 486 -17.26 -25.56 -9.13
C PRO A 486 -18.23 -26.34 -8.22
N GLY A 487 -18.83 -27.43 -8.72
CA GLY A 487 -19.73 -28.30 -7.96
C GLY A 487 -21.11 -28.50 -8.59
N GLY A 488 -21.58 -27.54 -9.41
CA GLY A 488 -22.85 -27.67 -10.16
C GLY A 488 -24.09 -27.58 -9.27
N TYR A 489 -23.96 -27.02 -8.07
CA TYR A 489 -25.08 -26.84 -7.15
C TYR A 489 -26.08 -25.86 -7.75
N LYS A 490 -27.34 -26.27 -7.83
CA LYS A 490 -28.44 -25.44 -8.33
C LYS A 490 -29.27 -24.92 -7.17
N ALA A 491 -29.56 -23.63 -7.18
CA ALA A 491 -30.41 -22.96 -6.23
C ALA A 491 -31.46 -22.13 -6.98
N GLU A 492 -32.66 -22.04 -6.43
CA GLU A 492 -33.73 -21.18 -6.92
C GLU A 492 -33.94 -20.02 -5.96
N VAL A 493 -33.91 -18.80 -6.50
CA VAL A 493 -33.98 -17.56 -5.74
C VAL A 493 -35.09 -16.67 -6.26
N ASP A 494 -35.77 -15.99 -5.35
CA ASP A 494 -36.81 -15.03 -5.71
C ASP A 494 -36.19 -13.74 -6.26
N VAL A 495 -36.75 -13.25 -7.37
CA VAL A 495 -36.39 -12.00 -8.01
C VAL A 495 -37.58 -11.08 -8.11
N GLU A 496 -37.36 -9.80 -7.82
CA GLU A 496 -38.32 -8.74 -8.00
C GLU A 496 -38.06 -8.04 -9.33
N ILE A 497 -39.12 -7.82 -10.10
CA ILE A 497 -39.06 -7.08 -11.35
C ILE A 497 -39.85 -5.78 -11.12
N TYR A 498 -39.15 -4.66 -11.20
CA TYR A 498 -39.70 -3.33 -11.00
C TYR A 498 -39.79 -2.60 -12.34
N MET A 499 -40.99 -2.12 -12.69
CA MET A 499 -41.15 -1.10 -13.73
C MET A 499 -41.27 0.27 -13.04
N ARG A 500 -40.38 1.22 -13.35
CA ARG A 500 -40.45 2.59 -12.83
C ARG A 500 -40.85 3.51 -13.99
N SER A 501 -41.86 4.35 -13.78
CA SER A 501 -42.42 5.21 -14.83
C SER A 501 -41.76 6.59 -14.97
N ASP A 502 -40.67 6.88 -14.25
CA ASP A 502 -40.10 8.23 -14.17
C ASP A 502 -38.57 8.28 -14.35
N ALA A 503 -37.96 7.33 -15.06
CA ALA A 503 -36.53 7.36 -15.35
C ALA A 503 -36.27 7.60 -16.85
N GLU A 504 -35.23 8.38 -17.14
CA GLU A 504 -34.89 8.86 -18.49
C GLU A 504 -34.20 7.79 -19.36
N ARG A 505 -34.02 6.52 -18.90
CA ARG A 505 -33.16 5.56 -19.60
C ARG A 505 -33.34 4.08 -19.21
N ILE A 506 -33.74 3.26 -20.19
CA ILE A 506 -33.75 1.78 -20.13
C ILE A 506 -32.36 1.24 -19.74
N PRO A 507 -32.25 0.40 -18.68
CA PRO A 507 -31.01 -0.28 -18.34
C PRO A 507 -30.57 -1.20 -19.48
N SER A 508 -29.34 -1.00 -19.95
CA SER A 508 -28.70 -1.93 -20.87
C SER A 508 -27.93 -2.98 -20.07
N TYR A 509 -28.28 -4.25 -20.26
CA TYR A 509 -27.51 -5.38 -19.74
C TYR A 509 -26.63 -5.98 -20.84
N PRO A 510 -25.42 -6.48 -20.53
CA PRO A 510 -24.59 -7.19 -21.48
C PRO A 510 -25.34 -8.38 -22.10
N GLY A 511 -25.16 -8.60 -23.40
CA GLY A 511 -25.91 -9.58 -24.18
C GLY A 511 -25.79 -11.04 -23.71
N ASP A 512 -24.75 -11.36 -22.95
CA ASP A 512 -24.46 -12.69 -22.41
C ASP A 512 -25.00 -12.90 -20.99
N THR A 513 -25.91 -12.02 -20.51
CA THR A 513 -26.48 -12.11 -19.16
C THR A 513 -27.94 -12.54 -19.17
N CYS A 514 -28.37 -13.25 -18.11
CA CYS A 514 -29.77 -13.64 -17.97
C CYS A 514 -30.72 -12.43 -17.82
N TYR A 515 -30.20 -11.28 -17.38
CA TYR A 515 -30.96 -10.01 -17.37
C TYR A 515 -31.23 -9.49 -18.77
N HIS A 516 -30.26 -9.61 -19.69
CA HIS A 516 -30.48 -9.23 -21.09
C HIS A 516 -31.52 -10.14 -21.73
N GLU A 517 -31.41 -11.46 -21.55
CA GLU A 517 -32.40 -12.43 -22.04
C GLU A 517 -33.79 -12.17 -21.47
N ALA A 518 -33.90 -11.90 -20.16
CA ALA A 518 -35.16 -11.56 -19.52
C ALA A 518 -35.73 -10.24 -20.06
N LEU A 519 -34.89 -9.22 -20.25
CA LEU A 519 -35.31 -7.94 -20.83
C LEU A 519 -35.80 -8.13 -22.27
N GLN A 520 -35.09 -8.90 -23.11
CA GLN A 520 -35.54 -9.21 -24.48
C GLN A 520 -36.86 -9.98 -24.45
N LYS A 521 -37.02 -10.99 -23.58
CA LYS A 521 -38.30 -11.70 -23.43
C LYS A 521 -39.45 -10.78 -23.02
N ILE A 522 -39.21 -9.76 -22.20
CA ILE A 522 -40.25 -8.79 -21.82
C ILE A 522 -40.54 -7.79 -22.95
N ILE A 523 -39.53 -7.42 -23.73
CA ILE A 523 -39.68 -6.60 -24.94
C ILE A 523 -40.46 -7.40 -26.03
N ASP A 524 -40.15 -8.68 -26.18
CA ASP A 524 -40.64 -9.57 -27.24
C ASP A 524 -41.96 -10.28 -26.88
N GLY A 525 -42.30 -10.39 -25.59
CA GLY A 525 -43.39 -11.24 -25.08
C GLY A 525 -44.15 -10.63 -23.90
N GLU A 526 -45.35 -10.11 -24.21
CA GLU A 526 -46.52 -9.89 -23.35
C GLU A 526 -46.35 -10.03 -21.82
N LYS A 527 -46.35 -8.90 -21.09
CA LYS A 527 -47.09 -8.70 -19.82
C LYS A 527 -47.02 -7.24 -19.34
N ARG A 528 -47.85 -6.39 -19.96
CA ARG A 528 -48.33 -5.13 -19.36
C ARG A 528 -49.14 -5.47 -18.10
N SER A 529 -48.67 -5.10 -16.90
CA SER A 529 -49.47 -5.22 -15.67
C SER A 529 -49.39 -3.98 -14.78
N ARG A 530 -49.83 -2.86 -15.36
CA ARG A 530 -50.70 -1.80 -14.80
C ARG A 530 -50.89 -0.80 -15.93
N THR A 531 -51.87 -1.07 -16.78
CA THR A 531 -52.16 -0.27 -17.98
C THR A 531 -52.98 0.95 -17.63
N ALA A 532 -52.45 2.13 -17.91
CA ALA A 532 -53.29 3.16 -18.53
C ALA A 532 -53.37 2.81 -20.02
N GLU A 533 -54.57 2.64 -20.57
CA GLU A 533 -54.74 2.52 -22.01
C GLU A 533 -54.48 3.90 -22.63
N ILE A 534 -53.40 4.01 -23.39
CA ILE A 534 -53.16 5.17 -24.26
C ILE A 534 -53.52 4.68 -25.68
N PRO A 535 -54.59 5.21 -26.29
CA PRO A 535 -54.98 4.80 -27.63
C PRO A 535 -53.91 5.22 -28.63
N VAL A 536 -53.51 4.28 -29.49
CA VAL A 536 -52.63 4.51 -30.63
C VAL A 536 -53.36 4.10 -31.89
N GLU A 537 -53.19 4.86 -32.97
CA GLU A 537 -53.94 4.67 -34.21
C GLU A 537 -53.29 3.61 -35.12
N THR A 538 -51.98 3.36 -34.95
CA THR A 538 -51.21 2.39 -35.76
C THR A 538 -50.08 1.68 -34.97
N PRO A 539 -49.61 0.50 -35.41
CA PRO A 539 -48.51 -0.24 -34.77
C PRO A 539 -47.15 0.50 -34.74
N ASP A 540 -46.83 1.30 -35.76
CA ASP A 540 -45.58 2.07 -35.81
C ASP A 540 -45.53 3.17 -34.73
N GLN A 541 -46.69 3.74 -34.40
CA GLN A 541 -46.83 4.75 -33.36
C GLN A 541 -46.51 4.20 -31.96
N ALA A 542 -46.80 2.92 -31.72
CA ALA A 542 -46.44 2.24 -30.48
C ALA A 542 -44.93 2.00 -30.36
N LEU A 543 -44.26 1.66 -31.47
CA LEU A 543 -42.82 1.42 -31.52
C LEU A 543 -42.02 2.72 -31.33
N ASP A 544 -42.51 3.83 -31.86
CA ASP A 544 -41.88 5.14 -31.68
C ASP A 544 -42.01 5.65 -30.23
N MET A 545 -43.13 5.42 -29.54
CA MET A 545 -43.26 5.77 -28.12
C MET A 545 -42.28 4.99 -27.22
N PHE A 546 -41.91 3.76 -27.57
CA PHE A 546 -40.84 3.03 -26.89
C PHE A 546 -39.46 3.65 -27.15
N ARG A 547 -39.17 4.01 -28.40
CA ARG A 547 -37.92 4.69 -28.78
C ARG A 547 -37.76 6.09 -28.19
N LEU A 548 -38.89 6.75 -27.88
CA LEU A 548 -38.96 8.09 -27.32
C LEU A 548 -38.95 8.13 -25.77
N GLY A 549 -38.85 6.99 -25.09
CA GLY A 549 -38.49 6.93 -23.65
C GLY A 549 -39.66 6.94 -22.66
N PHE A 550 -40.83 6.41 -23.01
CA PHE A 550 -42.00 6.41 -22.12
C PHE A 550 -42.09 5.21 -21.12
N LEU A 551 -41.05 4.34 -20.96
CA LEU A 551 -41.06 3.14 -20.08
C LEU A 551 -39.66 2.77 -19.53
N ASP A 552 -39.55 2.30 -18.27
CA ASP A 552 -38.28 1.87 -17.62
C ASP A 552 -38.40 0.60 -16.71
N MET A 553 -37.38 -0.29 -16.67
CA MET A 553 -37.43 -1.61 -15.96
C MET A 553 -36.11 -2.04 -15.29
N ALA A 554 -36.18 -2.55 -14.04
CA ALA A 554 -35.07 -3.17 -13.29
C ALA A 554 -35.45 -4.55 -12.71
N ILE A 555 -34.49 -5.47 -12.62
CA ILE A 555 -34.64 -6.80 -11.98
C ILE A 555 -33.69 -6.87 -10.77
N ASP A 556 -34.20 -7.31 -9.61
CA ASP A 556 -33.46 -7.32 -8.35
C ASP A 556 -33.64 -8.64 -7.57
N VAL A 557 -32.58 -9.26 -7.05
CA VAL A 557 -32.68 -10.57 -6.36
C VAL A 557 -32.93 -10.40 -4.87
N ILE A 558 -34.10 -10.80 -4.37
CA ILE A 558 -34.59 -10.44 -3.02
C ILE A 558 -33.90 -11.25 -1.92
N ASP A 559 -33.64 -12.53 -2.16
CA ASP A 559 -33.12 -13.47 -1.16
C ASP A 559 -31.65 -13.83 -1.43
N PHE A 560 -30.80 -12.82 -1.50
CA PHE A 560 -29.37 -13.01 -1.76
C PHE A 560 -28.66 -13.82 -0.65
N GLU A 561 -29.12 -13.68 0.59
CA GLU A 561 -28.59 -14.43 1.75
C GLU A 561 -28.78 -15.95 1.62
N LYS A 562 -29.87 -16.39 0.97
CA LYS A 562 -30.10 -17.81 0.68
C LYS A 562 -29.02 -18.38 -0.25
N ILE A 563 -28.55 -17.62 -1.25
CA ILE A 563 -27.42 -18.01 -2.13
C ILE A 563 -26.15 -18.23 -1.30
N LEU A 564 -25.85 -17.28 -0.41
CA LEU A 564 -24.64 -17.34 0.43
C LEU A 564 -24.69 -18.54 1.40
N ARG A 565 -25.85 -18.85 1.98
CA ARG A 565 -26.03 -20.00 2.88
C ARG A 565 -25.80 -21.33 2.19
N PHE A 566 -26.29 -21.52 0.96
CA PHE A 566 -26.01 -22.73 0.18
C PHE A 566 -24.51 -22.90 -0.12
N SER A 567 -23.79 -21.80 -0.33
CA SER A 567 -22.34 -21.83 -0.53
C SER A 567 -21.56 -22.30 0.71
N SER A 568 -22.09 -22.08 1.92
CA SER A 568 -21.44 -22.47 3.17
C SER A 568 -21.60 -23.97 3.49
N GLN A 569 -22.72 -24.59 3.10
CA GLN A 569 -23.02 -26.00 3.38
C GLN A 569 -22.22 -27.01 2.54
N GLY A 570 -21.60 -26.58 1.43
CA GLY A 570 -20.70 -27.40 0.62
C GLY A 570 -19.22 -27.33 1.05
N SER A 571 -18.94 -26.79 2.24
CA SER A 571 -17.58 -26.54 2.75
C SER A 571 -17.16 -27.51 3.87
N SER A 572 -17.85 -28.66 4.00
CA SER A 572 -17.49 -29.76 4.92
C SER A 572 -16.68 -30.84 4.23
#